data_AF-A0AA43QS42-F1
#
_entry.id   AF-A0AA43QS42-F1
#
_cell.length_a   1.000
_cell.length_b   1.000
_cell.length_c   1.000
_cell.angle_alpha   90.00
_cell.angle_beta   90.00
_cell.angle_gamma   90.00
#
_symmetry.space_group_name_H-M   'P 1'
#
loop_
_entity.id
_entity.type
_entity.pdbx_description
1 polymer ?
#
loop_
_entity_poly.entity_id
_entity_poly.type
_entity_poly.pdbx_seq_one_letter_code
_entity_poly.pdbx_strand_id
1 'polypeptide(L)'
;MLFVHDGRADVKRIEAVATVKQKDKATAEDGAATNSKANDRAYEARTSRSDDPRTENRQISSPASKPSATDEPKPNPTYKWQSLPPTFLHRLHWITELFASLRYPRWSIAIPGLPPPPPEITSQLSLPHNPKPSPHSTTTRLQLLRHNLPKLLFLYLCLDIFKTLTTGDPYFWSLTPAASIPSPLPFPRTTRTFLSAAYAYTALQAITTLAPLFYACLLGPETIGEWAWPWLYSPYFGDLRAVSRNGLAGAWGQWWHQLFRFAFETMGEGAAGALGGEAKGWGKRTKRGGVLRVVVADRDLVV
;
A
#
# COMPACT_ATOMS: atom_id res chain seq x y z
N MET A 1 11.88 12.68 22.27
CA MET A 1 13.10 13.09 21.55
C MET A 1 12.86 12.75 20.08
N LEU A 2 12.50 13.75 19.25
CA LEU A 2 12.31 13.55 17.81
C LEU A 2 13.71 13.41 17.21
N PHE A 3 14.03 12.27 16.58
CA PHE A 3 15.17 12.24 15.67
C PHE A 3 14.87 13.26 14.57
N VAL A 4 15.68 14.32 14.51
CA VAL A 4 15.58 15.36 13.50
C VAL A 4 16.14 14.76 12.21
N HIS A 5 15.33 13.96 11.53
CA HIS A 5 15.50 13.78 10.09
C HIS A 5 15.34 15.15 9.46
N ASP A 6 16.29 15.54 8.60
CA ASP A 6 16.08 16.71 7.77
C ASP A 6 14.93 16.38 6.83
N GLY A 7 13.74 16.91 7.13
CA GLY A 7 12.52 16.67 6.36
C GLY A 7 12.65 17.12 4.89
N ARG A 8 13.69 17.89 4.53
CA ARG A 8 14.02 18.20 3.12
C ARG A 8 14.78 17.07 2.41
N ALA A 9 15.69 16.40 3.10
CA ALA A 9 16.62 15.44 2.48
C ALA A 9 16.14 13.98 2.60
N ASP A 10 15.66 13.59 3.77
CA ASP A 10 15.47 12.19 4.15
C ASP A 10 14.05 11.67 3.85
N VAL A 11 13.07 12.56 3.87
CA VAL A 11 11.65 12.22 3.74
C VAL A 11 11.14 12.66 2.37
N LYS A 12 10.77 11.68 1.54
CA LYS A 12 10.22 11.89 0.20
C LYS A 12 8.88 11.15 0.07
N ARG A 13 7.97 11.72 -0.71
CA ARG A 13 6.64 11.17 -0.99
C ARG A 13 6.49 10.87 -2.47
N ILE A 14 5.90 9.75 -2.86
CA ILE A 14 5.59 9.44 -4.27
C ILE A 14 4.43 10.31 -4.74
N GLU A 15 4.62 11.21 -5.69
CA GLU A 15 3.58 12.10 -6.22
C GLU A 15 3.40 11.91 -7.73
N ALA A 16 2.16 11.93 -8.20
CA ALA A 16 1.78 11.92 -9.60
C ALA A 16 1.87 13.34 -10.17
N VAL A 17 2.57 13.46 -11.29
CA VAL A 17 2.74 14.69 -12.04
C VAL A 17 1.88 14.58 -13.30
N ALA A 18 1.01 15.56 -13.51
CA ALA A 18 0.31 15.68 -14.78
C ALA A 18 1.33 15.91 -15.89
N THR A 19 1.32 15.06 -16.91
CA THR A 19 2.06 15.29 -18.15
C THR A 19 1.44 16.49 -18.86
N VAL A 20 2.04 17.67 -18.67
CA VAL A 20 1.68 18.85 -19.45
C VAL A 20 2.05 18.54 -20.91
N LYS A 21 1.06 18.39 -21.80
CA LYS A 21 1.30 18.35 -23.26
C LYS A 21 1.98 19.67 -23.61
N GLN A 22 3.29 19.64 -23.83
CA GLN A 22 4.06 20.77 -24.34
C GLN A 22 3.55 21.02 -25.77
N LYS A 23 2.72 22.06 -25.93
CA LYS A 23 2.17 22.44 -27.23
C LYS A 23 3.30 23.16 -27.98
N ASP A 24 4.07 22.41 -28.77
CA ASP A 24 5.11 22.98 -29.61
C ASP A 24 4.49 23.98 -30.58
N LYS A 25 4.77 25.25 -30.31
CA LYS A 25 4.44 26.38 -31.17
C LYS A 25 5.59 26.55 -32.17
N ALA A 26 5.66 25.67 -33.16
CA ALA A 26 6.47 25.93 -34.36
C ALA A 26 5.69 26.93 -35.22
N THR A 27 6.06 28.20 -35.08
CA THR A 27 5.58 29.27 -35.94
C THR A 27 6.33 29.13 -37.26
N ALA A 28 5.57 28.98 -38.35
CA ALA A 28 6.08 28.98 -39.71
C ALA A 28 6.74 30.32 -40.02
N GLU A 29 7.97 30.28 -40.51
CA GLU A 29 8.54 31.34 -41.34
C GLU A 29 8.89 30.75 -42.70
N ASP A 30 8.37 31.44 -43.70
CA ASP A 30 8.39 31.19 -45.12
C ASP A 30 9.77 31.49 -45.71
N GLY A 31 10.19 30.74 -46.73
CA GLY A 31 11.50 30.94 -47.36
C GLY A 31 11.77 29.97 -48.51
N ALA A 32 11.35 30.39 -49.70
CA ALA A 32 11.46 29.72 -50.99
C ALA A 32 12.89 29.27 -51.39
N ALA A 33 13.00 28.17 -52.15
CA ALA A 33 13.54 28.15 -53.53
C ALA A 33 13.84 26.74 -54.09
N THR A 34 13.28 26.50 -55.29
CA THR A 34 13.85 25.84 -56.49
C THR A 34 14.10 24.32 -56.59
N ASN A 35 13.32 23.73 -57.51
CA ASN A 35 13.67 22.85 -58.66
C ASN A 35 14.67 21.69 -58.49
N SER A 36 14.25 20.48 -58.90
CA SER A 36 14.84 19.75 -60.04
C SER A 36 14.29 18.32 -60.22
N LYS A 37 13.80 18.04 -61.45
CA LYS A 37 13.83 16.77 -62.23
C LYS A 37 13.06 15.55 -61.68
N ALA A 38 11.98 15.10 -62.35
CA ALA A 38 11.96 14.31 -63.59
C ALA A 38 12.59 12.91 -63.45
N ASN A 39 11.75 11.87 -63.43
CA ASN A 39 11.93 10.70 -64.28
C ASN A 39 10.67 9.83 -64.34
N ASP A 40 10.17 9.70 -65.57
CA ASP A 40 9.29 8.65 -66.05
C ASP A 40 9.98 7.28 -65.98
N ARG A 41 9.22 6.22 -65.68
CA ARG A 41 9.14 5.03 -66.54
C ARG A 41 8.14 4.00 -66.01
N ALA A 42 7.14 3.74 -66.84
CA ALA A 42 6.33 2.53 -66.84
C ALA A 42 7.14 1.35 -67.39
N TYR A 43 6.86 0.13 -66.90
CA TYR A 43 6.99 -1.11 -67.65
C TYR A 43 6.03 -2.16 -67.05
N GLU A 44 5.14 -2.68 -67.90
CA GLU A 44 4.31 -3.87 -67.68
C GLU A 44 5.07 -5.16 -68.03
N ALA A 45 4.68 -6.27 -67.39
CA ALA A 45 4.42 -7.62 -67.97
C ALA A 45 4.52 -8.69 -66.84
N ARG A 46 3.45 -9.42 -66.49
CA ARG A 46 3.02 -10.76 -67.01
C ARG A 46 4.18 -11.77 -67.03
N THR A 47 4.19 -12.92 -66.34
CA THR A 47 3.28 -14.09 -66.34
C THR A 47 3.66 -14.97 -65.12
N SER A 48 2.88 -15.88 -64.54
CA SER A 48 2.49 -17.20 -65.07
C SER A 48 1.69 -17.96 -63.98
N ARG A 49 0.90 -18.94 -64.42
CA ARG A 49 -0.17 -19.66 -63.74
C ARG A 49 0.23 -21.13 -63.55
N SER A 50 -0.15 -21.79 -62.44
CA SER A 50 -0.42 -23.24 -62.36
C SER A 50 -0.95 -23.68 -60.97
N ASP A 51 -2.27 -23.90 -60.90
CA ASP A 51 -3.02 -25.09 -60.45
C ASP A 51 -2.72 -25.82 -59.10
N ASP A 52 -3.59 -25.56 -58.10
CA ASP A 52 -4.53 -26.44 -57.33
C ASP A 52 -4.15 -27.86 -56.79
N PRO A 53 -4.93 -28.51 -55.88
CA PRO A 53 -5.99 -28.03 -54.96
C PRO A 53 -6.01 -28.66 -53.53
N ARG A 54 -7.00 -28.18 -52.73
CA ARG A 54 -7.85 -28.92 -51.75
C ARG A 54 -7.43 -28.93 -50.28
N THR A 55 -8.17 -28.21 -49.43
CA THR A 55 -9.13 -28.77 -48.44
C THR A 55 -10.02 -27.64 -47.83
N GLU A 56 -11.27 -27.62 -48.28
CA GLU A 56 -12.54 -27.33 -47.59
C GLU A 56 -12.48 -26.98 -46.08
N ASN A 57 -13.02 -25.82 -45.64
CA ASN A 57 -14.37 -25.77 -45.04
C ASN A 57 -14.87 -24.34 -44.70
N ARG A 58 -16.20 -24.24 -44.70
CA ARG A 58 -17.13 -23.09 -44.69
C ARG A 58 -17.25 -22.26 -43.39
N GLN A 59 -17.69 -21.02 -43.61
CA GLN A 59 -18.62 -20.18 -42.80
C GLN A 59 -18.07 -19.65 -41.45
N ILE A 60 -18.20 -18.37 -41.09
CA ILE A 60 -19.42 -17.53 -41.04
C ILE A 60 -19.03 -16.06 -41.26
N SER A 61 -19.72 -15.40 -42.19
CA SER A 61 -19.76 -13.95 -42.33
C SER A 61 -20.72 -13.34 -41.30
N SER A 62 -20.26 -12.31 -40.58
CA SER A 62 -21.11 -11.35 -39.89
C SER A 62 -20.46 -9.96 -39.95
N PRO A 63 -21.27 -8.89 -39.98
CA PRO A 63 -20.96 -7.67 -40.69
C PRO A 63 -20.02 -6.74 -39.93
N ALA A 64 -19.20 -6.03 -40.71
CA ALA A 64 -18.28 -4.99 -40.28
C ALA A 64 -18.97 -3.94 -39.41
N SER A 65 -18.66 -3.95 -38.12
CA SER A 65 -18.85 -2.80 -37.24
C SER A 65 -17.72 -1.81 -37.53
N LYS A 66 -18.11 -0.61 -37.99
CA LYS A 66 -17.21 0.52 -38.19
C LYS A 66 -16.47 0.81 -36.87
N PRO A 67 -15.13 0.94 -36.86
CA PRO A 67 -14.44 1.45 -35.68
C PRO A 67 -14.82 2.93 -35.51
N SER A 68 -15.54 3.21 -34.42
CA SER A 68 -15.78 4.58 -33.96
C SER A 68 -14.45 5.25 -33.64
N ALA A 69 -14.38 6.53 -34.00
CA ALA A 69 -13.23 7.40 -33.85
C ALA A 69 -12.66 7.44 -32.42
N THR A 70 -11.35 7.16 -32.34
CA THR A 70 -10.37 7.85 -31.50
C THR A 70 -10.64 7.91 -29.98
N ASP A 71 -10.53 6.77 -29.30
CA ASP A 71 -10.07 6.76 -27.91
C ASP A 71 -8.56 7.06 -27.92
N GLU A 72 -8.18 8.35 -27.83
CA GLU A 72 -6.80 8.67 -27.47
C GLU A 72 -6.53 8.08 -26.07
N PRO A 73 -5.52 7.21 -25.91
CA PRO A 73 -5.16 6.69 -24.60
C PRO A 73 -4.78 7.87 -23.70
N LYS A 74 -5.53 8.06 -22.61
CA LYS A 74 -5.19 9.05 -21.58
C LYS A 74 -3.73 8.84 -21.20
N PRO A 75 -2.87 9.88 -21.26
CA PRO A 75 -1.45 9.72 -20.96
C PRO A 75 -1.31 9.18 -19.54
N ASN A 76 -0.54 8.09 -19.42
CA ASN A 76 -0.27 7.49 -18.12
C ASN A 76 0.37 8.54 -17.20
N PRO A 77 -0.10 8.67 -15.95
CA PRO A 77 0.48 9.61 -15.01
C PRO A 77 1.96 9.27 -14.76
N THR A 78 2.81 10.29 -14.72
CA THR A 78 4.22 10.15 -14.37
C THR A 78 4.40 10.31 -12.87
N TYR A 79 5.15 9.41 -12.22
CA TYR A 79 5.37 9.42 -10.78
C TYR A 79 6.80 9.85 -10.45
N LYS A 80 6.97 10.68 -9.40
CA LYS A 80 8.28 11.10 -8.91
C LYS A 80 8.35 11.09 -7.39
N TRP A 81 9.58 11.00 -6.86
CA TRP A 81 9.85 11.29 -5.46
C TRP A 81 9.84 12.80 -5.22
N GLN A 82 8.92 13.26 -4.37
CA GLN A 82 8.77 14.66 -4.00
C GLN A 82 9.24 14.90 -2.56
N SER A 83 10.31 15.70 -2.42
CA SER A 83 10.74 16.29 -1.14
C SER A 83 9.81 17.42 -0.69
N LEU A 84 10.02 17.95 0.52
CA LEU A 84 9.23 19.04 1.10
C LEU A 84 8.96 20.19 0.08
N PRO A 85 7.69 20.45 -0.26
CA PRO A 85 7.35 21.45 -1.27
C PRO A 85 7.70 22.88 -0.86
N PRO A 86 8.02 23.76 -1.83
CA PRO A 86 8.33 25.16 -1.54
C PRO A 86 7.08 25.94 -1.10
N THR A 87 5.93 25.70 -1.73
CA THR A 87 4.68 26.44 -1.51
C THR A 87 4.02 26.11 -0.18
N PHE A 88 3.56 27.13 0.56
CA PHE A 88 3.03 26.98 1.92
C PHE A 88 1.84 26.00 2.02
N LEU A 89 0.79 26.16 1.22
CA LEU A 89 -0.39 25.28 1.28
C LEU A 89 -0.05 23.83 0.88
N HIS A 90 0.77 23.65 -0.15
CA HIS A 90 1.24 22.33 -0.56
C HIS A 90 2.09 21.69 0.54
N ARG A 91 2.91 22.48 1.23
CA ARG A 91 3.69 22.04 2.39
C ARG A 91 2.80 21.63 3.56
N LEU A 92 1.77 22.42 3.88
CA LEU A 92 0.83 22.07 4.95
C LEU A 92 0.10 20.77 4.64
N HIS A 93 -0.38 20.60 3.39
CA HIS A 93 -0.99 19.35 2.95
C HIS A 93 0.00 18.18 3.02
N TRP A 94 1.24 18.38 2.57
CA TRP A 94 2.31 17.37 2.63
C TRP A 94 2.61 16.94 4.07
N ILE A 95 2.71 17.89 5.00
CA ILE A 95 2.95 17.61 6.43
C ILE A 95 1.73 16.91 7.06
N THR A 96 0.52 17.39 6.74
CA THR A 96 -0.72 16.78 7.24
C THR A 96 -0.81 15.33 6.80
N GLU A 97 -0.47 15.05 5.55
CA GLU A 97 -0.41 13.68 5.06
C GLU A 97 0.65 12.85 5.74
N LEU A 98 1.84 13.41 5.98
CA LEU A 98 2.89 12.70 6.70
C LEU A 98 2.38 12.24 8.08
N PHE A 99 1.74 13.13 8.84
CA PHE A 99 1.19 12.80 10.16
C PHE A 99 -0.02 11.87 10.12
N ALA A 100 -0.87 11.97 9.08
CA ALA A 100 -2.05 11.13 8.93
C ALA A 100 -1.74 9.74 8.33
N SER A 101 -0.56 9.56 7.72
CA SER A 101 -0.16 8.32 7.05
C SER A 101 0.21 7.23 8.04
N LEU A 102 -0.72 6.32 8.31
CA LEU A 102 -0.41 5.12 9.08
C LEU A 102 0.51 4.18 8.26
N ARG A 103 1.68 3.85 8.83
CA ARG A 103 2.73 2.98 8.23
C ARG A 103 3.43 3.54 6.98
N TYR A 104 3.09 4.76 6.57
CA TYR A 104 3.80 5.52 5.54
C TYR A 104 3.98 4.83 4.16
N PRO A 105 2.95 4.16 3.57
CA PRO A 105 3.10 3.35 2.35
C PRO A 105 3.60 4.10 1.10
N ARG A 106 3.39 5.42 1.04
CA ARG A 106 3.78 6.29 -0.09
C ARG A 106 5.11 7.02 0.12
N TRP A 107 5.74 6.80 1.26
CA TRP A 107 6.86 7.59 1.73
C TRP A 107 8.16 6.79 1.66
N SER A 108 9.29 7.47 1.56
CA SER A 108 10.62 6.84 1.61
C SER A 108 10.89 6.10 2.92
N ILE A 109 10.19 6.49 3.99
CA ILE A 109 10.27 5.91 5.34
C ILE A 109 9.21 4.82 5.61
N ALA A 110 8.60 4.26 4.55
CA ALA A 110 7.62 3.19 4.65
C ALA A 110 8.11 2.00 5.49
N ILE A 111 7.23 1.42 6.30
CA ILE A 111 7.56 0.24 7.10
C ILE A 111 7.87 -0.96 6.19
N PRO A 112 8.89 -1.77 6.51
CA PRO A 112 9.19 -2.99 5.76
C PRO A 112 8.04 -4.00 5.78
N GLY A 113 7.83 -4.69 4.67
CA GLY A 113 6.81 -5.74 4.56
C GLY A 113 5.44 -5.25 4.11
N LEU A 114 5.27 -3.95 3.85
CA LEU A 114 4.15 -3.45 3.08
C LEU A 114 4.17 -4.03 1.65
N PRO A 115 2.99 -4.26 1.04
CA PRO A 115 2.95 -4.64 -0.36
C PRO A 115 3.62 -3.56 -1.22
N PRO A 116 4.38 -3.95 -2.25
CA PRO A 116 4.99 -2.97 -3.14
C PRO A 116 3.91 -2.15 -3.84
N PRO A 117 4.22 -0.90 -4.24
CA PRO A 117 3.35 -0.13 -5.12
C PRO A 117 3.05 -0.90 -6.43
N PRO A 118 1.99 -0.51 -7.17
CA PRO A 118 1.69 -1.09 -8.47
C PRO A 118 2.88 -1.07 -9.44
N PRO A 119 2.97 -2.03 -10.37
CA PRO A 119 4.08 -2.15 -11.32
C PRO A 119 4.39 -0.84 -12.05
N GLU A 120 3.37 -0.07 -12.41
CA GLU A 120 3.46 1.21 -13.11
C GLU A 120 4.23 2.28 -12.31
N ILE A 121 4.09 2.26 -10.98
CA ILE A 121 4.81 3.15 -10.07
C ILE A 121 6.22 2.63 -9.84
N THR A 122 6.36 1.31 -9.65
CA THR A 122 7.67 0.71 -9.35
C THR A 122 8.65 0.83 -10.52
N SER A 123 8.19 0.71 -11.76
CA SER A 123 9.02 0.83 -12.95
C SER A 123 9.55 2.25 -13.14
N GLN A 124 8.73 3.27 -12.87
CA GLN A 124 9.13 4.68 -13.01
C GLN A 124 10.08 5.14 -11.91
N LEU A 125 9.91 4.64 -10.68
CA LEU A 125 10.74 5.01 -9.53
C LEU A 125 11.94 4.09 -9.31
N SER A 126 12.17 3.11 -10.20
CA SER A 126 13.22 2.08 -10.05
C SER A 126 13.18 1.38 -8.68
N LEU A 127 11.99 1.14 -8.16
CA LEU A 127 11.79 0.46 -6.87
C LEU A 127 12.07 -1.04 -7.01
N PRO A 128 12.51 -1.72 -5.93
CA PRO A 128 12.68 -3.17 -5.95
C PRO A 128 11.37 -3.86 -6.34
N HIS A 129 11.35 -4.46 -7.53
CA HIS A 129 10.20 -5.19 -8.01
C HIS A 129 10.12 -6.51 -7.25
N ASN A 130 9.07 -6.70 -6.45
CA ASN A 130 8.76 -8.02 -5.90
C ASN A 130 7.74 -8.67 -6.83
N PRO A 131 8.12 -9.71 -7.62
CA PRO A 131 7.26 -10.28 -8.66
C PRO A 131 6.03 -11.01 -8.11
N LYS A 132 5.94 -11.19 -6.79
CA LYS A 132 4.75 -11.78 -6.16
C LYS A 132 3.80 -10.66 -5.73
N PRO A 133 2.67 -10.45 -6.43
CA PRO A 133 1.63 -9.59 -5.91
C PRO A 133 1.24 -10.12 -4.54
N SER A 134 1.31 -9.26 -3.53
CA SER A 134 0.73 -9.58 -2.23
C SER A 134 -0.73 -9.94 -2.49
N PRO A 135 -1.24 -11.07 -1.95
CA PRO A 135 -2.63 -11.48 -2.13
C PRO A 135 -3.63 -10.44 -1.59
N HIS A 136 -3.15 -9.39 -0.93
CA HIS A 136 -3.95 -8.33 -0.30
C HIS A 136 -3.67 -6.95 -0.90
N SER A 137 -2.95 -6.86 -2.03
CA SER A 137 -2.76 -5.59 -2.74
C SER A 137 -4.00 -5.29 -3.59
N THR A 138 -4.83 -4.35 -3.13
CA THR A 138 -5.96 -3.84 -3.90
C THR A 138 -5.48 -2.76 -4.85
N THR A 139 -5.55 -2.99 -6.16
CA THR A 139 -5.13 -2.01 -7.16
C THR A 139 -6.28 -1.12 -7.63
N THR A 140 -7.52 -1.58 -7.45
CA THR A 140 -8.72 -0.85 -7.88
C THR A 140 -9.68 -0.54 -6.74
N ARG A 141 -10.44 0.55 -6.86
CA ARG A 141 -11.50 0.94 -5.90
C ARG A 141 -12.58 -0.14 -5.77
N LEU A 142 -12.92 -0.81 -6.87
CA LEU A 142 -13.92 -1.88 -6.87
C LEU A 142 -13.44 -3.11 -6.08
N GLN A 143 -12.18 -3.51 -6.23
CA GLN A 143 -11.59 -4.57 -5.40
C GLN A 143 -11.57 -4.18 -3.92
N LEU A 144 -11.19 -2.94 -3.62
CA LEU A 144 -11.17 -2.40 -2.27
C LEU A 144 -12.57 -2.43 -1.65
N LEU A 145 -13.61 -2.02 -2.39
CA LEU A 145 -15.00 -2.07 -1.95
C LEU A 145 -15.46 -3.51 -1.72
N ARG A 146 -15.27 -4.40 -2.70
CA ARG A 146 -15.68 -5.82 -2.63
C ARG A 146 -15.02 -6.56 -1.47
N HIS A 147 -13.78 -6.21 -1.15
CA HIS A 147 -13.05 -6.84 -0.05
C HIS A 147 -13.46 -6.26 1.32
N ASN A 148 -13.52 -4.93 1.44
CA ASN A 148 -13.68 -4.29 2.74
C ASN A 148 -15.14 -4.14 3.18
N LEU A 149 -16.11 -4.01 2.27
CA LEU A 149 -17.51 -3.85 2.63
C LEU A 149 -18.09 -5.05 3.41
N PRO A 150 -18.01 -6.30 2.91
CA PRO A 150 -18.53 -7.44 3.66
C PRO A 150 -17.77 -7.65 4.97
N LYS A 151 -16.46 -7.38 4.98
CA LYS A 151 -15.64 -7.42 6.19
C LYS A 151 -16.11 -6.38 7.22
N LEU A 152 -16.40 -5.15 6.81
CA LEU A 152 -16.91 -4.11 7.69
C LEU A 152 -18.26 -4.49 8.29
N LEU A 153 -19.17 -5.02 7.47
CA LEU A 153 -20.48 -5.49 7.94
C LEU A 153 -20.34 -6.59 8.99
N PHE A 154 -19.47 -7.57 8.73
CA PHE A 154 -19.17 -8.63 9.70
C PHE A 154 -18.58 -8.07 11.00
N LEU A 155 -17.59 -7.17 10.90
CA LEU A 155 -16.97 -6.55 12.07
C LEU A 155 -17.97 -5.71 12.87
N TYR A 156 -18.90 -5.01 12.21
CA TYR A 156 -19.97 -4.28 12.87
C TYR A 156 -20.87 -5.21 13.70
N LEU A 157 -21.28 -6.35 13.14
CA LEU A 157 -22.05 -7.35 13.87
C LEU A 157 -21.25 -7.91 15.06
N CYS A 158 -19.96 -8.20 14.89
CA CYS A 158 -19.11 -8.61 16.00
C CYS A 158 -19.02 -7.55 17.10
N LEU A 159 -18.90 -6.26 16.74
CA LEU A 159 -18.89 -5.17 17.72
C LEU A 159 -20.21 -5.07 18.49
N ASP A 160 -21.34 -5.29 17.83
CA ASP A 160 -22.65 -5.30 18.49
C ASP A 160 -22.79 -6.47 19.47
N ILE A 161 -22.32 -7.66 19.08
CA ILE A 161 -22.24 -8.83 19.97
C ILE A 161 -21.32 -8.53 21.17
N PHE A 162 -20.13 -7.98 20.95
CA PHE A 162 -19.24 -7.66 22.07
C PHE A 162 -19.80 -6.56 22.96
N LYS A 163 -20.45 -5.55 22.39
CA LYS A 163 -21.13 -4.49 23.15
C LYS A 163 -22.24 -5.07 24.01
N THR A 164 -23.09 -5.94 23.48
CA THR A 164 -24.18 -6.57 24.24
C THR A 164 -23.64 -7.46 25.36
N LEU A 165 -22.62 -8.28 25.08
CA LEU A 165 -21.96 -9.11 26.09
C LEU A 165 -21.31 -8.29 27.22
N THR A 166 -20.69 -7.16 26.89
CA THR A 166 -20.01 -6.30 27.88
C THR A 166 -20.97 -5.39 28.64
N THR A 167 -22.07 -4.97 28.02
CA THR A 167 -23.08 -4.10 28.66
C THR A 167 -23.80 -4.84 29.79
N GLY A 168 -24.01 -6.15 29.69
CA GLY A 168 -24.66 -6.92 30.75
C GLY A 168 -23.77 -7.27 31.95
N ASP A 169 -22.46 -7.06 31.86
CA ASP A 169 -21.50 -7.50 32.88
C ASP A 169 -20.98 -6.31 33.72
N PRO A 170 -21.31 -6.24 35.03
CA PRO A 170 -20.89 -5.17 35.92
C PRO A 170 -19.38 -4.92 35.98
N TYR A 171 -18.57 -5.92 35.57
CA TYR A 171 -17.12 -5.81 35.46
C TYR A 171 -16.71 -4.66 34.53
N PHE A 172 -17.39 -4.55 33.38
CA PHE A 172 -17.06 -3.54 32.38
C PHE A 172 -17.58 -2.14 32.74
N TRP A 173 -18.41 -2.03 33.77
CA TRP A 173 -18.93 -0.76 34.27
C TRP A 173 -18.05 -0.14 35.37
N SER A 174 -16.96 -0.80 35.76
CA SER A 174 -16.05 -0.33 36.83
C SER A 174 -16.70 -0.25 38.21
N LEU A 175 -17.89 -0.81 38.40
CA LEU A 175 -18.69 -0.67 39.62
C LEU A 175 -18.23 -1.60 40.75
N THR A 176 -17.45 -2.64 40.43
CA THR A 176 -16.98 -3.61 41.43
C THR A 176 -15.58 -4.12 41.08
N PRO A 177 -14.73 -4.43 42.09
CA PRO A 177 -13.45 -5.08 41.86
C PRO A 177 -13.62 -6.39 41.08
N ALA A 178 -12.70 -6.67 40.15
CA ALA A 178 -12.71 -7.84 39.26
C ALA A 178 -12.90 -9.21 39.96
N ALA A 179 -12.62 -9.27 41.27
CA ALA A 179 -12.68 -10.47 42.09
C ALA A 179 -14.07 -10.77 42.65
N SER A 180 -14.97 -9.79 42.74
CA SER A 180 -16.21 -9.89 43.51
C SER A 180 -17.47 -10.16 42.69
N ILE A 181 -17.37 -10.29 41.36
CA ILE A 181 -18.54 -10.57 40.50
C ILE A 181 -18.63 -12.07 40.23
N PRO A 182 -19.65 -12.77 40.76
CA PRO A 182 -19.93 -14.16 40.41
C PRO A 182 -20.15 -14.27 38.90
N SER A 183 -19.51 -15.25 38.26
CA SER A 183 -19.71 -15.53 36.85
C SER A 183 -19.98 -17.02 36.68
N PRO A 184 -20.93 -17.41 35.81
CA PRO A 184 -21.16 -18.82 35.51
C PRO A 184 -20.05 -19.42 34.65
N LEU A 185 -19.11 -18.61 34.14
CA LEU A 185 -18.02 -19.06 33.29
C LEU A 185 -16.80 -19.49 34.11
N PRO A 186 -16.12 -20.59 33.74
CA PRO A 186 -14.84 -20.94 34.34
C PRO A 186 -13.82 -19.83 34.05
N PHE A 187 -13.02 -19.46 35.05
CA PHE A 187 -11.96 -18.44 34.96
C PHE A 187 -12.46 -17.05 34.46
N PRO A 188 -13.38 -16.39 35.17
CA PRO A 188 -14.02 -15.17 34.70
C PRO A 188 -13.05 -14.05 34.33
N ARG A 189 -11.92 -13.94 35.04
CA ARG A 189 -10.88 -12.94 34.73
C ARG A 189 -10.27 -13.17 33.36
N THR A 190 -9.92 -14.41 33.03
CA THR A 190 -9.33 -14.78 31.74
C THR A 190 -10.32 -14.53 30.61
N THR A 191 -11.57 -14.95 30.80
CA THR A 191 -12.63 -14.77 29.80
C THR A 191 -12.92 -13.30 29.54
N ARG A 192 -13.04 -12.47 30.59
CA ARG A 192 -13.22 -11.01 30.46
C ARG A 192 -12.02 -10.33 29.80
N THR A 193 -10.80 -10.76 30.13
CA THR A 193 -9.58 -10.23 29.49
C THR A 193 -9.56 -10.58 28.01
N PHE A 194 -9.88 -11.82 27.66
CA PHE A 194 -9.98 -12.25 26.26
C PHE A 194 -11.08 -11.49 25.52
N LEU A 195 -12.26 -11.33 26.13
CA LEU A 195 -13.37 -10.56 25.56
C LEU A 195 -12.97 -9.10 25.32
N SER A 196 -12.27 -8.47 26.27
CA SER A 196 -11.74 -7.10 26.14
C SER A 196 -10.76 -7.00 24.97
N ALA A 197 -9.81 -7.93 24.89
CA ALA A 197 -8.81 -7.96 23.82
C ALA A 197 -9.47 -8.20 22.44
N ALA A 198 -10.44 -9.12 22.36
CA ALA A 198 -11.19 -9.40 21.14
C ALA A 198 -12.04 -8.21 20.71
N TYR A 199 -12.65 -7.49 21.66
CA TYR A 199 -13.42 -6.28 21.37
C TYR A 199 -12.52 -5.16 20.84
N ALA A 200 -11.39 -4.89 21.50
CA ALA A 200 -10.41 -3.91 21.05
C ALA A 200 -9.83 -4.25 19.66
N TYR A 201 -9.48 -5.53 19.44
CA TYR A 201 -9.01 -6.01 18.12
C TYR A 201 -10.06 -5.78 17.03
N THR A 202 -11.32 -6.16 17.30
CA THR A 202 -12.43 -5.97 16.34
C THR A 202 -12.66 -4.50 16.05
N ALA A 203 -12.59 -3.63 17.06
CA ALA A 203 -12.74 -2.19 16.89
C ALA A 203 -11.63 -1.59 16.02
N LEU A 204 -10.37 -1.99 16.27
CA LEU A 204 -9.22 -1.61 15.44
C LEU A 204 -9.35 -2.12 14.00
N GLN A 205 -9.81 -3.35 13.81
CA GLN A 205 -10.09 -3.89 12.48
C GLN A 205 -11.21 -3.12 11.78
N ALA A 206 -12.27 -2.73 12.50
CA ALA A 206 -13.40 -2.01 11.93
C ALA A 206 -12.99 -0.62 11.46
N ILE A 207 -12.30 0.17 12.30
CA ILE A 207 -11.88 1.52 11.93
C ILE A 207 -10.86 1.51 10.78
N THR A 208 -9.95 0.53 10.77
CA THR A 208 -8.95 0.40 9.69
C THR A 208 -9.54 -0.14 8.38
N THR A 209 -10.65 -0.88 8.45
CA THR A 209 -11.43 -1.33 7.27
C THR A 209 -12.35 -0.22 6.76
N LEU A 210 -12.84 0.65 7.65
CA LEU A 210 -13.67 1.80 7.31
C LEU A 210 -12.88 2.90 6.59
N ALA A 211 -11.66 3.19 7.04
CA ALA A 211 -10.79 4.22 6.45
C ALA A 211 -10.67 4.12 4.91
N PRO A 212 -10.30 2.97 4.29
CA PRO A 212 -10.23 2.87 2.84
C PRO A 212 -11.57 3.05 2.14
N LEU A 213 -12.68 2.58 2.73
CA LEU A 213 -14.01 2.79 2.18
C LEU A 213 -14.38 4.27 2.19
N PHE A 214 -14.02 4.99 3.25
CA PHE A 214 -14.28 6.41 3.35
C PHE A 214 -13.39 7.22 2.38
N TYR A 215 -12.07 7.07 2.46
CA TYR A 215 -11.14 7.87 1.65
C TYR A 215 -11.15 7.46 0.17
N ALA A 216 -10.96 6.17 -0.13
CA ALA A 216 -10.84 5.73 -1.52
C ALA A 216 -12.18 5.55 -2.22
N CYS A 217 -13.24 5.10 -1.53
CA CYS A 217 -14.53 4.83 -2.18
C CYS A 217 -15.51 6.02 -2.08
N LEU A 218 -15.73 6.59 -0.90
CA LEU A 218 -16.73 7.66 -0.71
C LEU A 218 -16.22 9.03 -1.20
N LEU A 219 -15.05 9.46 -0.73
CA LEU A 219 -14.45 10.73 -1.14
C LEU A 219 -13.85 10.62 -2.55
N GLY A 220 -13.02 9.60 -2.78
CA GLY A 220 -12.45 9.31 -4.08
C GLY A 220 -11.36 10.29 -4.54
N PRO A 221 -10.75 10.03 -5.70
CA PRO A 221 -9.59 10.78 -6.17
C PRO A 221 -9.89 12.22 -6.58
N GLU A 222 -11.15 12.56 -6.84
CA GLU A 222 -11.53 13.92 -7.23
C GLU A 222 -11.50 14.91 -6.05
N THR A 223 -11.72 14.42 -4.82
CA THR A 223 -11.80 15.28 -3.62
C THR A 223 -10.51 15.28 -2.81
N ILE A 224 -9.89 14.12 -2.63
CA ILE A 224 -8.67 13.95 -1.81
C ILE A 224 -7.45 13.53 -2.63
N GLY A 225 -7.57 13.51 -3.96
CA GLY A 225 -6.44 13.22 -4.85
C GLY A 225 -5.84 11.85 -4.60
N GLU A 226 -4.53 11.87 -4.34
CA GLU A 226 -3.68 10.69 -4.23
C GLU A 226 -3.94 9.86 -2.97
N TRP A 227 -4.59 10.44 -1.95
CA TRP A 227 -5.01 9.70 -0.76
C TRP A 227 -6.04 8.63 -1.09
N ALA A 228 -6.77 8.78 -2.19
CA ALA A 228 -7.75 7.79 -2.64
C ALA A 228 -7.12 6.60 -3.38
N TRP A 229 -5.79 6.54 -3.50
CA TRP A 229 -5.12 5.43 -4.19
C TRP A 229 -5.36 4.09 -3.49
N PRO A 230 -5.96 3.10 -4.16
CA PRO A 230 -6.36 1.84 -3.53
C PRO A 230 -5.21 1.04 -2.91
N TRP A 231 -4.00 1.15 -3.46
CA TRP A 231 -2.83 0.39 -3.02
C TRP A 231 -2.24 0.88 -1.69
N LEU A 232 -2.61 2.08 -1.24
CA LEU A 232 -2.18 2.62 0.06
C LEU A 232 -2.77 1.83 1.24
N TYR A 233 -3.89 1.15 1.02
CA TYR A 233 -4.71 0.56 2.06
C TYR A 233 -4.52 -0.94 2.20
N SER A 234 -3.28 -1.36 2.45
CA SER A 234 -3.00 -2.75 2.81
C SER A 234 -3.57 -3.12 4.18
N PRO A 235 -3.81 -4.40 4.49
CA PRO A 235 -4.23 -4.82 5.82
C PRO A 235 -3.26 -4.36 6.92
N TYR A 236 -3.80 -3.89 8.04
CA TYR A 236 -3.03 -3.34 9.16
C TYR A 236 -2.53 -4.38 10.16
N PHE A 237 -3.03 -5.61 10.03
CA PHE A 237 -2.58 -6.76 10.80
C PHE A 237 -1.88 -7.74 9.84
N GLY A 238 -0.91 -8.48 10.36
CA GLY A 238 -0.18 -9.46 9.57
C GLY A 238 -0.98 -10.73 9.27
N ASP A 239 -0.31 -11.71 8.67
CA ASP A 239 -0.88 -13.03 8.43
C ASP A 239 -0.97 -13.81 9.76
N LEU A 240 -2.15 -14.32 10.10
CA LEU A 240 -2.37 -15.17 11.27
C LEU A 240 -1.51 -16.44 11.25
N ARG A 241 -1.07 -16.90 10.07
CA ARG A 241 -0.09 -18.01 9.97
C ARG A 241 1.25 -17.69 10.62
N ALA A 242 1.53 -16.43 10.95
CA ALA A 242 2.69 -16.07 11.76
C ALA A 242 2.61 -16.66 13.17
N VAL A 243 1.40 -16.74 13.74
CA VAL A 243 1.16 -17.33 15.06
C VAL A 243 1.48 -18.82 15.05
N SER A 244 1.04 -19.55 14.03
CA SER A 244 1.31 -20.99 13.93
C SER A 244 2.78 -21.29 13.64
N ARG A 245 3.47 -20.44 12.87
CA ARG A 245 4.89 -20.65 12.49
C ARG A 245 5.88 -20.21 13.57
N ASN A 246 5.60 -19.10 14.26
CA ASN A 246 6.55 -18.43 15.14
C ASN A 246 6.00 -18.25 16.57
N GLY A 247 4.88 -18.88 16.90
CA GLY A 247 4.26 -18.83 18.22
C GLY A 247 3.91 -17.41 18.66
N LEU A 248 4.19 -17.12 19.93
CA LEU A 248 3.94 -15.82 20.55
C LEU A 248 4.75 -14.69 19.90
N ALA A 249 5.98 -14.96 19.46
CA ALA A 249 6.80 -13.97 18.76
C ALA A 249 6.17 -13.58 17.41
N GLY A 250 5.57 -14.55 16.71
CA GLY A 250 4.77 -14.31 15.51
C GLY A 250 3.49 -13.53 15.81
N ALA A 251 2.75 -13.93 16.84
CA ALA A 251 1.53 -13.23 17.27
C ALA A 251 1.79 -11.75 17.59
N TRP A 252 2.82 -11.48 18.38
CA TRP A 252 3.17 -10.14 18.81
C TRP A 252 3.79 -9.31 17.67
N GLY A 253 4.91 -9.77 17.11
CA GLY A 253 5.75 -8.96 16.23
C GLY A 253 5.38 -9.02 14.75
N GLN A 254 4.70 -10.08 14.29
CA GLN A 254 4.36 -10.26 12.88
C GLN A 254 2.87 -10.06 12.61
N TRP A 255 1.98 -10.38 13.55
CA TRP A 255 0.53 -10.21 13.39
C TRP A 255 0.00 -8.92 14.02
N TRP A 256 0.17 -8.74 15.34
CA TRP A 256 -0.44 -7.64 16.10
C TRP A 256 0.21 -6.27 15.86
N HIS A 257 1.54 -6.16 16.01
CA HIS A 257 2.22 -4.86 16.04
C HIS A 257 2.44 -4.18 14.70
N GLN A 258 1.90 -4.69 13.59
CA GLN A 258 2.13 -4.08 12.27
C GLN A 258 1.64 -2.63 12.18
N LEU A 259 0.56 -2.28 12.89
CA LEU A 259 0.02 -0.92 12.94
C LEU A 259 0.98 0.06 13.65
N PHE A 260 1.61 -0.36 14.74
CA PHE A 260 2.42 0.50 15.62
C PHE A 260 3.93 0.33 15.44
N ARG A 261 4.33 -0.50 14.49
CA ARG A 261 5.72 -0.94 14.31
C ARG A 261 6.69 0.24 14.18
N PHE A 262 6.36 1.24 13.38
CA PHE A 262 7.19 2.44 13.21
C PHE A 262 7.43 3.18 14.53
N ALA A 263 6.38 3.37 15.34
CA ALA A 263 6.50 4.08 16.62
C ALA A 263 7.40 3.30 17.59
N PHE A 264 7.23 1.98 17.69
CA PHE A 264 8.06 1.16 18.57
C PHE A 264 9.51 1.04 18.10
N GLU A 265 9.75 0.91 16.79
CA GLU A 265 11.10 0.83 16.24
C GLU A 265 11.87 2.13 16.45
N THR A 266 11.27 3.28 16.14
CA THR A 266 11.90 4.60 16.33
C THR A 266 12.20 4.90 17.80
N MET A 267 11.29 4.55 18.72
CA MET A 267 11.55 4.65 20.15
C MET A 267 12.70 3.73 20.61
N GLY A 268 12.73 2.49 20.10
CA GLY A 268 13.80 1.53 20.39
C GLY A 268 15.17 1.99 19.91
N GLU A 269 15.24 2.56 18.70
CA GLU A 269 16.47 3.16 18.16
C GLU A 269 16.95 4.34 19.02
N GLY A 270 16.02 5.18 19.49
CA GLY A 270 16.31 6.26 20.42
C GLY A 270 16.89 5.80 21.74
N ALA A 271 16.25 4.79 22.35
CA ALA A 271 16.73 4.20 23.58
C ALA A 271 18.11 3.55 23.41
N ALA A 272 18.33 2.82 22.30
CA ALA A 272 19.61 2.19 22.01
C ALA A 272 20.74 3.22 21.82
N GLY A 273 20.46 4.31 21.09
CA GLY A 273 21.41 5.41 20.92
C GLY A 273 21.75 6.12 22.23
N ALA A 274 20.76 6.33 23.11
CA ALA A 274 20.97 6.91 24.43
C ALA A 274 21.82 6.03 25.36
N LEU A 275 21.78 4.70 25.18
CA LEU A 275 22.56 3.72 25.95
C LEU A 275 23.95 3.45 25.34
N GLY A 276 24.39 4.24 24.35
CA GLY A 276 25.69 4.06 23.70
C GLY A 276 25.76 2.84 22.76
N GLY A 277 24.61 2.18 22.51
CA GLY A 277 24.50 1.15 21.50
C GLY A 277 24.47 1.75 20.10
N GLU A 278 25.11 1.10 19.14
CA GLU A 278 24.94 1.46 17.73
C GLU A 278 23.46 1.21 17.35
N ALA A 279 22.66 2.27 17.24
CA ALA A 279 21.34 2.20 16.64
C ALA A 279 21.53 1.76 15.18
N LYS A 280 21.37 0.46 14.92
CA LYS A 280 21.37 -0.09 13.57
C LYS A 280 20.05 0.24 12.91
N GLY A 281 19.91 1.52 12.54
CA GLY A 281 18.82 2.01 11.72
C GLY A 281 18.70 1.21 10.42
N TRP A 282 17.49 1.16 9.89
CA TRP A 282 17.10 0.37 8.72
C TRP A 282 18.08 0.47 7.52
N GLY A 283 18.72 1.62 7.31
CA GLY A 283 19.69 1.85 6.23
C GLY A 283 20.96 0.99 6.26
N LYS A 284 21.25 0.24 7.34
CA LYS A 284 22.46 -0.61 7.45
C LYS A 284 22.19 -2.12 7.40
N ARG A 285 20.94 -2.59 7.26
CA ARG A 285 20.61 -4.03 7.34
C ARG A 285 20.67 -4.82 6.03
N THR A 286 21.10 -4.22 4.93
CA THR A 286 21.43 -4.93 3.69
C THR A 286 22.95 -5.14 3.58
N LYS A 287 23.46 -6.25 4.14
CA LYS A 287 24.60 -7.04 3.57
C LYS A 287 25.15 -8.17 4.46
N ARG A 288 24.71 -8.35 5.71
CA ARG A 288 25.16 -9.52 6.51
C ARG A 288 24.00 -10.17 7.24
N GLY A 289 23.38 -11.14 6.58
CA GLY A 289 22.63 -12.20 7.25
C GLY A 289 23.62 -13.03 8.07
N GLY A 290 23.70 -12.75 9.37
CA GLY A 290 24.50 -13.49 10.33
C GLY A 290 23.67 -13.68 11.59
N VAL A 291 23.29 -14.93 11.82
CA VAL A 291 22.53 -15.44 12.97
C VAL A 291 23.15 -14.93 14.28
N LEU A 292 22.37 -14.20 15.09
CA LEU A 292 22.73 -13.90 16.47
C LEU A 292 22.04 -14.91 17.39
N ARG A 293 22.75 -15.99 17.72
CA ARG A 293 22.51 -16.79 18.92
C ARG A 293 22.91 -15.94 20.12
N VAL A 294 21.98 -15.71 21.05
CA VAL A 294 22.31 -15.16 22.37
C VAL A 294 22.99 -16.28 23.15
N VAL A 295 24.29 -16.16 23.34
CA VAL A 295 25.05 -16.94 24.33
C VAL A 295 24.89 -16.18 25.66
N VAL A 296 24.22 -16.82 26.61
CA VAL A 296 24.26 -16.40 28.01
C VAL A 296 25.64 -16.77 28.51
N ALA A 297 26.48 -15.75 28.75
CA ALA A 297 27.79 -15.95 29.36
C ALA A 297 27.66 -15.81 30.87
N ASP A 298 28.09 -16.88 31.53
CA ASP A 298 28.37 -17.04 32.94
C ASP A 298 29.16 -15.87 33.53
N ARG A 299 28.86 -15.51 34.77
CA ARG A 299 29.81 -14.82 35.65
C ARG A 299 29.65 -15.35 37.07
N ASP A 300 30.50 -16.33 37.36
CA ASP A 300 31.13 -16.49 38.65
C ASP A 300 31.66 -15.14 39.16
N LEU A 301 31.29 -14.77 40.37
CA LEU A 301 32.03 -13.81 41.19
C LEU A 301 32.15 -14.39 42.61
N VAL A 302 33.30 -15.04 42.80
CA VAL A 302 33.96 -15.24 44.08
C VAL A 302 34.56 -13.90 44.51
N VAL A 303 34.15 -13.38 45.68
CA VAL A 303 35.03 -12.92 46.77
C VAL A 303 34.31 -13.21 48.08
#